data_AF-G4TXV4-F1
#
_entry.id   AF-G4TXV4-F1
#
_cell.length_a   1.000
_cell.length_b   1.000
_cell.length_c   1.000
_cell.angle_alpha   90.00
_cell.angle_beta   90.00
_cell.angle_gamma   90.00
#
_symmetry.space_group_name_H-M   'P 1'
#
loop_
_entity.id
_entity.type
_entity.pdbx_description
1 polymer ?
#
loop_
_entity_poly.entity_id
_entity_poly.type
_entity_poly.pdbx_seq_one_letter_code
_entity_poly.pdbx_strand_id
1 'polypeptide(L)'
;MRVGFFAILLASTALLGSAAPLPKPYDPHSVHREGRVTHQALADHHRDAAVSHRAQATNHRIQATMNAHNQNVADRHRAEANRHTNEADHHSGLAAQHQLTANFHASQIPRGQRRSIDELE
;
A
#
# COMPACT_ATOMS: atom_id res chain seq x y z
N MET A 1 58.94 54.55 16.54
CA MET A 1 58.12 54.36 15.32
C MET A 1 58.06 52.85 15.08
N ARG A 2 56.95 52.11 15.08
CA ARG A 2 55.53 52.39 14.86
C ARG A 2 54.71 51.49 15.79
N VAL A 3 53.62 52.04 16.29
CA VAL A 3 52.54 51.34 17.01
C VAL A 3 51.53 50.82 15.99
N GLY A 4 51.01 49.62 16.23
CA GLY A 4 49.64 49.23 15.86
C GLY A 4 49.45 48.51 14.53
N PHE A 5 48.88 47.29 14.59
CA PHE A 5 47.68 46.93 13.83
C PHE A 5 47.03 45.68 14.48
N PHE A 6 45.96 45.93 15.25
CA PHE A 6 44.76 45.10 15.46
C PHE A 6 44.92 43.55 15.36
N ALA A 7 44.84 42.81 16.47
CA ALA A 7 43.57 42.32 17.00
C ALA A 7 42.59 41.90 15.88
N ILE A 8 42.55 40.62 15.55
CA ILE A 8 41.40 39.78 15.14
C ILE A 8 41.98 38.49 14.57
N LEU A 9 41.93 37.41 15.35
CA LEU A 9 41.58 36.03 14.95
C LEU A 9 41.92 35.07 16.11
N LEU A 10 41.36 35.40 17.27
CA LEU A 10 40.85 34.37 18.16
C LEU A 10 39.69 33.67 17.41
N ALA A 11 39.55 32.37 17.59
CA ALA A 11 38.44 31.53 17.11
C ALA A 11 38.55 30.97 15.68
N SER A 12 39.14 29.79 15.56
CA SER A 12 38.74 28.80 14.55
C SER A 12 38.89 27.38 15.13
N THR A 13 38.41 27.19 16.36
CA THR A 13 38.04 25.88 16.90
C THR A 13 36.53 25.88 17.06
N ALA A 14 35.85 25.20 16.15
CA ALA A 14 34.44 24.78 16.18
C ALA A 14 33.80 25.09 14.84
N LEU A 15 33.56 24.04 14.07
CA LEU A 15 32.34 23.77 13.30
C LEU A 15 32.68 22.76 12.17
N LEU A 16 33.25 21.61 12.55
CA LEU A 16 32.83 20.38 11.90
C LEU A 16 31.40 20.12 12.39
N GLY A 17 30.44 20.83 11.79
CA GLY A 17 29.03 20.51 11.92
C GLY A 17 28.86 19.10 11.38
N SER A 18 28.66 18.15 12.28
CA SER A 18 28.28 16.80 11.91
C SER A 18 27.03 16.90 11.04
N ALA A 19 27.15 16.59 9.76
CA ALA A 19 26.03 16.30 8.88
C ALA A 19 25.37 14.96 9.25
N ALA A 20 25.36 14.62 10.54
CA ALA A 20 24.56 13.53 11.07
C ALA A 20 23.10 13.96 10.89
N PRO A 21 22.30 13.21 10.12
CA PRO A 21 20.88 13.49 10.00
C PRO A 21 20.31 13.59 11.41
N LEU A 22 19.64 14.71 11.72
CA LEU A 22 18.91 14.85 12.97
C LEU A 22 17.99 13.63 13.12
N PRO A 23 17.99 12.93 14.27
CA PRO A 23 17.07 11.84 14.49
C PRO A 23 15.66 12.38 14.29
N LYS A 24 14.91 11.78 13.36
CA LYS A 24 13.52 12.19 13.09
C LYS A 24 12.77 12.17 14.43
N PRO A 25 11.99 13.21 14.76
CA PRO A 25 11.21 13.22 15.99
C PRO A 25 10.39 11.93 16.06
N TYR A 26 10.37 11.30 17.24
CA TYR A 26 9.57 10.10 17.47
C TYR A 26 8.10 10.43 17.15
N ASP A 27 7.59 9.78 16.11
CA ASP A 27 6.20 9.92 15.67
C ASP A 27 5.45 8.63 16.03
N PRO A 28 4.70 8.62 17.14
CA PRO A 28 4.04 7.41 17.65
C PRO A 28 2.98 6.85 16.67
N HIS A 29 2.56 7.62 15.67
CA HIS A 29 1.54 7.21 14.70
C HIS A 29 2.10 6.81 13.34
N SER A 30 3.42 6.90 13.15
CA SER A 30 4.10 6.54 11.88
C SER A 30 3.78 5.11 11.43
N VAL A 31 3.90 4.13 12.34
CA VAL A 31 3.58 2.72 12.08
C VAL A 31 2.11 2.53 11.68
N HIS A 32 1.19 3.31 12.27
CA HIS A 32 -0.22 3.23 11.89
C HIS A 32 -0.51 3.90 10.53
N ARG A 33 0.18 4.99 10.16
CA ARG A 33 0.04 5.56 8.81
C ARG A 33 0.54 4.58 7.75
N GLU A 34 1.72 4.00 7.96
CA GLU A 34 2.29 3.01 7.04
C GLU A 34 1.40 1.77 6.95
N GLY A 35 0.96 1.21 8.09
CA GLY A 35 0.05 0.06 8.12
C GLY A 35 -1.28 0.33 7.42
N ARG A 36 -1.84 1.53 7.55
CA ARG A 36 -3.05 1.94 6.80
C ARG A 36 -2.80 1.88 5.29
N VAL A 37 -1.73 2.51 4.82
CA VAL A 37 -1.39 2.57 3.38
C VAL A 37 -1.15 1.18 2.81
N THR A 38 -0.34 0.37 3.50
CA THR A 38 -0.02 -1.00 3.07
C THR A 38 -1.26 -1.87 2.99
N HIS A 39 -2.12 -1.84 4.01
CA HIS A 39 -3.34 -2.64 3.98
C HIS A 39 -4.39 -2.11 3.00
N GLN A 40 -4.43 -0.81 2.73
CA GLN A 40 -5.27 -0.25 1.67
C GLN A 40 -4.82 -0.78 0.30
N ALA A 41 -3.51 -0.73 0.01
CA ALA A 41 -2.95 -1.25 -1.24
C ALA A 41 -3.19 -2.76 -1.41
N LEU A 42 -3.06 -3.55 -0.34
CA LEU A 42 -3.39 -4.98 -0.36
C LEU A 42 -4.88 -5.23 -0.61
N ALA A 43 -5.77 -4.43 -0.03
CA ALA A 43 -7.20 -4.54 -0.27
C ALA A 43 -7.53 -4.27 -1.74
N ASP A 44 -6.92 -3.26 -2.35
CA ASP A 44 -7.11 -2.90 -3.76
C ASP A 44 -6.55 -3.99 -4.68
N HIS A 45 -5.34 -4.47 -4.42
CA HIS A 45 -4.76 -5.61 -5.16
C HIS A 45 -5.68 -6.84 -5.17
N HIS A 46 -6.28 -7.17 -4.03
CA HIS A 46 -7.21 -8.31 -3.97
C HIS A 46 -8.57 -8.03 -4.63
N ARG A 47 -9.04 -6.77 -4.66
CA ARG A 47 -10.22 -6.42 -5.47
C ARG A 47 -9.94 -6.63 -6.96
N ASP A 48 -8.79 -6.19 -7.44
CA ASP A 48 -8.40 -6.35 -8.84
C ASP A 48 -8.25 -7.83 -9.22
N ALA A 49 -7.64 -8.62 -8.34
CA ALA A 49 -7.58 -10.07 -8.51
C ALA A 49 -8.97 -10.71 -8.59
N ALA A 50 -9.90 -10.32 -7.69
CA ALA A 50 -11.27 -10.82 -7.73
C ALA A 50 -12.00 -10.45 -9.03
N VAL A 51 -11.81 -9.24 -9.55
CA VAL A 51 -12.35 -8.81 -10.84
C VAL A 51 -11.79 -9.65 -11.98
N SER A 52 -10.47 -9.87 -12.01
CA SER A 52 -9.81 -10.72 -13.02
C SER A 52 -10.37 -12.14 -13.02
N HIS A 53 -10.52 -12.76 -11.85
CA HIS A 53 -11.09 -14.10 -11.74
C HIS A 53 -12.56 -14.15 -12.18
N ARG A 54 -13.38 -13.13 -11.88
CA ARG A 54 -14.76 -13.06 -12.39
C ARG A 54 -14.80 -12.95 -13.93
N ALA A 55 -13.87 -12.22 -14.52
CA ALA A 55 -13.75 -12.13 -15.98
C ALA A 55 -13.37 -13.50 -16.59
N GLN A 56 -12.40 -14.19 -16.00
CA GLN A 56 -12.00 -15.54 -16.43
C GLN A 56 -13.15 -16.56 -16.27
N ALA A 57 -13.89 -16.50 -15.16
CA ALA A 57 -15.07 -17.33 -14.96
C ALA A 57 -16.13 -17.10 -16.05
N THR A 58 -16.37 -15.84 -16.41
CA THR A 58 -17.28 -15.46 -17.50
C THR A 58 -16.81 -16.02 -18.83
N ASN A 59 -15.53 -15.89 -19.15
CA ASN A 59 -14.95 -16.45 -20.37
C ASN A 59 -15.14 -17.96 -20.45
N HIS A 60 -14.91 -18.68 -19.35
CA HIS A 60 -15.13 -20.12 -19.30
C HIS A 60 -16.61 -20.51 -19.44
N ARG A 61 -17.55 -19.73 -18.89
CA ARG A 61 -18.99 -19.96 -19.14
C ARG A 61 -19.34 -19.79 -20.62
N ILE A 62 -18.78 -18.77 -21.28
CA ILE A 62 -18.95 -18.56 -22.73
C ILE A 62 -18.40 -19.77 -23.50
N GLN A 63 -17.19 -20.23 -23.18
CA GLN A 63 -16.57 -21.39 -23.81
C GLN A 63 -17.38 -22.68 -23.59
N ALA A 64 -17.98 -22.87 -22.41
CA ALA A 64 -18.87 -23.99 -22.16
C ALA A 64 -20.10 -23.97 -23.07
N THR A 65 -20.70 -22.80 -23.29
CA THR A 65 -21.82 -22.63 -24.22
C THR A 65 -21.42 -22.87 -25.67
N MET A 66 -20.26 -22.36 -26.11
CA MET A 66 -19.76 -22.58 -27.47
C MET A 66 -19.46 -24.06 -27.75
N ASN A 67 -19.00 -24.79 -26.74
CA ASN A 67 -18.67 -26.21 -26.83
C ASN A 67 -19.80 -27.14 -26.39
N ALA A 68 -21.06 -26.66 -26.34
CA ALA A 68 -22.19 -27.45 -25.86
C ALA A 68 -22.45 -28.76 -26.66
N HIS A 69 -21.94 -28.84 -27.89
CA HIS A 69 -21.98 -30.06 -28.72
C HIS A 69 -21.06 -31.17 -28.21
N ASN A 70 -20.05 -30.85 -27.38
CA ASN A 70 -19.12 -31.78 -26.76
C ASN A 70 -19.19 -31.65 -25.24
N GLN A 71 -20.01 -32.49 -24.60
CA GLN A 71 -20.31 -32.39 -23.16
C GLN A 71 -19.05 -32.45 -22.29
N ASN A 72 -18.09 -33.32 -22.62
CA ASN A 72 -16.84 -33.44 -21.85
C ASN A 72 -16.04 -32.12 -21.84
N VAL A 73 -16.03 -31.39 -22.95
CA VAL A 73 -15.34 -30.09 -23.05
C VAL A 73 -16.14 -29.01 -22.33
N ALA A 74 -17.46 -28.98 -22.53
CA ALA A 74 -18.35 -28.04 -21.85
C ALA A 74 -18.26 -28.17 -20.32
N ASP A 75 -18.25 -29.39 -19.80
CA ASP A 75 -18.16 -29.66 -18.35
C ASP A 75 -16.82 -29.22 -17.75
N ARG A 76 -15.71 -29.42 -18.47
CA ARG A 76 -14.40 -28.88 -18.04
C ARG A 76 -14.44 -27.36 -17.92
N HIS A 77 -15.01 -26.67 -18.90
CA HIS A 77 -15.15 -25.22 -18.84
C HIS A 77 -16.09 -24.76 -17.72
N ARG A 78 -17.18 -25.49 -17.44
CA ARG A 78 -18.03 -25.20 -16.26
C ARG A 78 -17.25 -25.37 -14.95
N ALA A 79 -16.46 -26.44 -14.83
CA ALA A 79 -15.62 -26.67 -13.65
C ALA A 79 -14.57 -25.55 -13.47
N GLU A 80 -13.93 -25.10 -14.55
CA GLU A 80 -12.99 -23.98 -14.54
C GLU A 80 -13.67 -22.66 -14.15
N ALA A 81 -14.85 -22.38 -14.70
CA ALA A 81 -15.64 -21.21 -14.33
C ALA A 81 -16.00 -21.19 -12.84
N ASN A 82 -16.33 -22.36 -12.27
CA ASN A 82 -16.60 -22.50 -10.85
C ASN A 82 -15.34 -22.28 -10.01
N ARG A 83 -14.18 -22.80 -10.44
CA ARG A 83 -12.90 -22.57 -9.76
C ARG A 83 -12.57 -21.08 -9.67
N HIS A 84 -12.64 -20.37 -10.80
CA HIS A 84 -12.39 -18.92 -10.79
C HIS A 84 -13.45 -18.12 -10.02
N THR A 85 -14.69 -18.60 -9.96
CA THR A 85 -15.70 -17.96 -9.08
C THR A 85 -15.28 -18.08 -7.62
N ASN A 86 -14.84 -19.26 -7.19
CA ASN A 86 -14.37 -19.49 -5.82
C ASN A 86 -13.10 -18.66 -5.51
N GLU A 87 -12.17 -18.55 -6.46
CA GLU A 87 -10.97 -17.71 -6.32
C GLU A 87 -11.33 -16.22 -6.21
N ALA A 88 -12.32 -15.75 -6.98
CA ALA A 88 -12.81 -14.38 -6.88
C ALA A 88 -13.43 -14.08 -5.51
N ASP A 89 -14.19 -15.03 -4.95
CA ASP A 89 -14.79 -14.89 -3.63
C ASP A 89 -13.74 -14.92 -2.53
N HIS A 90 -12.73 -15.79 -2.65
CA HIS A 90 -11.58 -15.81 -1.76
C HIS A 90 -10.85 -14.46 -1.73
N HIS A 91 -10.53 -13.90 -2.91
CA HIS A 91 -9.89 -12.60 -3.01
C HIS A 91 -10.80 -11.46 -2.52
N SER A 92 -12.11 -11.54 -2.74
CA SER A 92 -13.06 -10.58 -2.17
C SER A 92 -13.04 -10.60 -0.63
N GLY A 93 -12.92 -11.79 -0.04
CA GLY A 93 -12.75 -11.97 1.40
C GLY A 93 -11.44 -11.35 1.93
N LEU A 94 -10.31 -11.62 1.26
CA LEU A 94 -9.02 -11.02 1.60
C LEU A 94 -9.04 -9.49 1.49
N ALA A 95 -9.66 -8.95 0.44
CA ALA A 95 -9.83 -7.52 0.26
C ALA A 95 -10.61 -6.89 1.43
N ALA A 96 -11.71 -7.54 1.84
CA ALA A 96 -12.50 -7.08 2.98
C ALA A 96 -11.69 -7.12 4.28
N GLN A 97 -10.93 -8.18 4.52
CA GLN A 97 -10.06 -8.30 5.70
C GLN A 97 -9.02 -7.19 5.74
N HIS A 98 -8.30 -6.95 4.64
CA HIS A 98 -7.30 -5.88 4.58
C HIS A 98 -7.92 -4.50 4.72
N GLN A 99 -9.12 -4.27 4.17
CA GLN A 99 -9.83 -3.01 4.39
C GLN A 99 -10.17 -2.80 5.87
N LEU A 100 -10.58 -3.84 6.58
CA LEU A 100 -10.83 -3.78 8.03
C LEU A 100 -9.54 -3.45 8.80
N THR A 101 -8.42 -4.07 8.43
CA THR A 101 -7.11 -3.77 9.05
C THR A 101 -6.66 -2.34 8.75
N ALA A 102 -6.84 -1.84 7.52
CA ALA A 102 -6.56 -0.45 7.18
C ALA A 102 -7.41 0.53 8.01
N ASN A 103 -8.69 0.21 8.20
CA ASN A 103 -9.61 0.99 9.04
C ASN A 103 -9.19 0.97 10.52
N PHE A 104 -8.69 -0.18 11.01
CA PHE A 104 -8.10 -0.27 12.35
C PHE A 104 -6.90 0.66 12.48
N HIS A 105 -5.94 0.63 11.55
CA HIS A 105 -4.81 1.56 11.57
C HIS A 105 -5.26 3.03 11.50
N ALA A 106 -6.27 3.35 10.69
CA ALA A 106 -6.83 4.69 10.61
C ALA A 106 -7.49 5.17 11.91
N SER A 107 -8.04 4.26 12.73
CA SER A 107 -8.66 4.59 14.02
C SER A 107 -7.63 4.94 15.09
N GLN A 108 -6.38 4.45 14.96
CA GLN A 108 -5.27 4.76 15.87
C GLN A 108 -4.62 6.13 15.60
N ILE A 109 -4.99 6.81 14.50
CA ILE A 109 -4.43 8.11 14.12
C ILE A 109 -5.42 9.23 14.50
N PRO A 110 -5.00 10.22 15.32
CA PRO A 110 -5.81 11.39 15.65
C PRO A 110 -6.34 12.09 14.39
N ARG A 111 -7.59 12.56 14.41
CA ARG A 111 -8.27 13.09 13.21
C ARG A 111 -7.49 14.20 12.49
N GLY A 112 -6.75 15.04 13.23
CA GLY A 112 -5.91 16.12 12.68
C GLY A 112 -4.57 15.68 12.07
N GLN A 113 -4.18 14.42 12.23
CA GLN A 113 -2.88 13.87 11.77
C GLN A 113 -3.03 12.73 10.75
N ARG A 114 -4.23 12.58 10.18
CA ARG A 114 -4.57 11.53 9.20
C ARG A 114 -4.05 11.82 7.79
N ARG A 115 -3.68 13.08 7.51
CA ARG A 115 -3.02 13.52 6.28
C ARG A 115 -1.52 13.57 6.53
N SER A 116 -0.72 13.10 5.58
CA SER A 116 0.72 13.39 5.60
C SER A 116 0.92 14.90 5.36
N ILE A 117 2.00 15.48 5.89
CA ILE A 117 2.32 16.90 5.64
C ILE A 117 2.51 17.18 4.14
N ASP A 118 2.90 16.14 3.38
CA ASP A 118 3.07 16.16 1.93
C ASP A 118 1.74 16.29 1.15
N GLU A 119 0.58 16.14 1.80
CA GLU A 119 -0.76 16.31 1.19
C GLU A 119 -1.38 17.71 1.44
N LEU A 120 -0.60 18.66 1.99
CA LEU A 120 -1.05 20.02 2.32
C LEU A 120 -0.50 21.12 1.39
N GLU A 121 0.16 20.77 0.28
CA GLU A 121 0.65 21.72 -0.74
C GLU A 121 -0.25 21.79 -1.99
#